data_AF-A0A913XL50-F1
#
_entry.id   AF-A0A913XL50-F1
#
_cell.length_a   1.000
_cell.length_b   1.000
_cell.length_c   1.000
_cell.angle_alpha   90.00
_cell.angle_beta   90.00
_cell.angle_gamma   90.00
#
_symmetry.space_group_name_H-M   'P 1'
#
loop_
_entity.id
_entity.type
_entity.pdbx_description
1 polymer ?
#
loop_
_entity_poly.entity_id
_entity_poly.type
_entity_poly.pdbx_seq_one_letter_code
_entity_poly.pdbx_strand_id
1 'polypeptide(L)'
;MAKCGIGVIVDTECGASAHTSKGDGLMVTLAHCQRDISGHLQLMKINKGGISTEGELILCRAGIFEPAATKEEIVVCPKHRDQLGIYWRGQYKQCQVPSTIAAHSKTGTKGDRSLSRELSQAIFRRTKVLLPVGSSICRRCRELYACKEQTGSEMDHVL
;
A
#
# COMPACT_ATOMS: atom_id res chain seq x y z
N MET A 1 9.95 23.42 -7.43
CA MET A 1 10.49 22.12 -7.85
C MET A 1 9.36 21.31 -8.45
N ALA A 2 9.57 20.63 -9.58
CA ALA A 2 8.55 19.75 -10.14
C ALA A 2 8.26 18.60 -9.17
N LYS A 3 6.98 18.36 -8.85
CA LYS A 3 6.58 17.16 -8.10
C LYS A 3 6.67 15.95 -9.03
N CYS A 4 7.17 14.82 -8.52
CA CYS A 4 7.05 13.54 -9.22
C CYS A 4 5.59 13.05 -9.17
N GLY A 5 5.20 12.14 -10.06
CA GLY A 5 3.82 11.66 -10.16
C GLY A 5 3.30 11.02 -8.87
N ILE A 6 4.16 10.27 -8.16
CA ILE A 6 3.81 9.75 -6.83
C ILE A 6 3.55 10.86 -5.82
N GLY A 7 4.38 11.90 -5.80
CA GLY A 7 4.21 13.05 -4.90
C GLY A 7 2.91 13.82 -5.15
N VAL A 8 2.40 13.79 -6.39
CA VAL A 8 1.06 14.30 -6.72
C VAL A 8 -0.02 13.37 -6.17
N ILE A 9 0.10 12.05 -6.38
CA ILE A 9 -0.88 11.05 -5.95
C ILE A 9 -1.06 11.03 -4.42
N VAL A 10 0.04 11.01 -3.67
CA VAL A 10 0.00 10.93 -2.19
C VAL A 10 0.03 12.30 -1.52
N ASP A 11 0.02 13.38 -2.31
CA ASP A 11 0.13 14.78 -1.88
C ASP A 11 1.21 15.05 -0.83
N THR A 12 2.46 14.66 -1.14
CA THR A 12 3.61 14.93 -0.27
C THR A 12 4.79 15.49 -1.06
N GLU A 13 5.66 16.22 -0.37
CA GLU A 13 6.82 16.87 -0.98
C GLU A 13 7.86 15.86 -1.48
N CYS A 14 8.41 16.13 -2.67
CA CYS A 14 9.53 15.37 -3.22
C CYS A 14 10.83 15.68 -2.47
N GLY A 15 11.86 14.88 -2.70
CA GLY A 15 13.18 15.14 -2.13
C GLY A 15 14.20 14.08 -2.48
N ALA A 16 15.40 14.25 -1.92
CA ALA A 16 16.45 13.25 -1.97
C ALA A 16 16.10 12.06 -1.06
N SER A 17 16.64 10.89 -1.38
CA SER A 17 16.59 9.75 -0.48
C SER A 17 17.72 9.82 0.55
N ALA A 18 17.45 9.36 1.77
CA ALA A 18 18.43 9.20 2.84
C ALA A 18 19.31 7.93 2.68
N HIS A 19 19.01 7.08 1.69
CA HIS A 19 19.64 5.80 1.43
C HIS A 19 20.37 5.72 0.08
N THR A 20 20.35 6.80 -0.71
CA THR A 20 21.00 6.90 -2.02
C THR A 20 22.51 6.72 -1.90
N SER A 21 23.05 5.72 -2.62
CA SER A 21 24.46 5.68 -3.04
C SER A 21 24.65 6.60 -4.25
N LYS A 22 25.86 7.12 -4.51
CA LYS A 22 26.16 8.01 -5.66
C LYS A 22 25.62 7.40 -6.98
N GLY A 23 24.50 7.92 -7.50
CA GLY A 23 23.83 7.44 -8.72
C GLY A 23 22.29 7.36 -8.62
N ASP A 24 21.74 7.12 -7.42
CA ASP A 24 20.29 6.95 -7.18
C ASP A 24 19.50 8.27 -7.05
N GLY A 25 20.08 9.41 -7.42
CA GLY A 25 19.48 10.74 -7.27
C GLY A 25 18.50 11.15 -8.38
N LEU A 26 18.40 10.36 -9.45
CA LEU A 26 17.59 10.69 -10.62
C LEU A 26 16.14 10.24 -10.44
N MET A 27 15.21 11.04 -10.95
CA MET A 27 13.82 10.62 -11.09
C MET A 27 13.72 9.56 -12.20
N VAL A 28 12.96 8.50 -11.95
CA VAL A 28 12.79 7.38 -12.89
C VAL A 28 11.31 7.04 -13.03
N THR A 29 10.90 6.40 -14.11
CA THR A 29 9.54 5.86 -14.22
C THR A 29 9.40 4.61 -13.34
N LEU A 30 8.18 4.31 -12.89
CA LEU A 30 7.93 3.11 -12.08
C LEU A 30 8.26 1.81 -12.82
N ALA A 31 8.21 1.79 -14.16
CA ALA A 31 8.71 0.68 -14.98
C ALA A 31 10.21 0.39 -14.77
N HIS A 32 11.00 1.39 -14.39
CA HIS A 32 12.43 1.25 -14.07
C HIS A 32 12.71 1.02 -12.58
N CYS A 33 11.67 0.99 -11.74
CA CYS A 33 11.79 0.56 -10.35
C CYS A 33 11.83 -0.97 -10.28
N GLN A 34 13.04 -1.52 -10.31
CA GLN A 34 13.30 -2.97 -10.38
C GLN A 34 14.20 -3.49 -9.24
N ARG A 35 14.28 -2.81 -8.10
CA ARG A 35 15.00 -3.38 -6.94
C ARG A 35 14.32 -4.68 -6.49
N ASP A 36 15.11 -5.67 -6.08
CA ASP A 36 14.54 -6.91 -5.54
C ASP A 36 13.73 -6.60 -4.27
N ILE A 37 12.47 -7.05 -4.28
CA ILE A 37 11.54 -6.88 -3.16
C ILE A 37 11.41 -8.15 -2.32
N SER A 38 12.01 -9.27 -2.74
CA SER A 38 11.75 -10.60 -2.14
C SER A 38 12.12 -10.64 -0.66
N GLY A 39 13.34 -10.20 -0.33
CA GLY A 39 13.79 -10.10 1.07
C GLY A 39 12.93 -9.15 1.91
N HIS A 40 12.48 -8.04 1.31
CA HIS A 40 11.63 -7.06 1.99
C HIS A 40 10.24 -7.62 2.32
N LEU A 41 9.59 -8.24 1.32
CA LEU A 41 8.28 -8.86 1.51
C LEU A 41 8.34 -10.00 2.54
N GLN A 42 9.40 -10.79 2.53
CA GLN A 42 9.63 -11.84 3.52
C GLN A 42 9.82 -11.26 4.93
N LEU A 43 10.69 -10.26 5.09
CA LEU A 43 10.92 -9.58 6.37
C LEU A 43 9.62 -9.01 6.95
N MET A 44 8.80 -8.42 6.08
CA MET A 44 7.52 -7.82 6.46
C MET A 44 6.37 -8.83 6.50
N LYS A 45 6.59 -10.10 6.19
CA LYS A 45 5.57 -11.17 6.14
C LYS A 45 4.37 -10.80 5.27
N ILE A 46 4.62 -10.13 4.14
CA ILE A 46 3.61 -9.72 3.17
C ILE A 46 3.44 -10.85 2.15
N ASN A 47 2.21 -11.32 1.96
CA ASN A 47 1.91 -12.19 0.81
C ASN A 47 2.06 -11.37 -0.47
N LYS A 48 2.79 -11.89 -1.46
CA LYS A 48 3.00 -11.22 -2.75
C LYS A 48 1.68 -10.76 -3.38
N GLY A 49 0.63 -11.59 -3.39
CA GLY A 49 -0.69 -11.16 -3.85
C GLY A 49 -0.71 -10.54 -5.26
N GLY A 50 0.19 -10.97 -6.14
CA GLY A 50 0.40 -10.37 -7.47
C GLY A 50 1.33 -9.15 -7.54
N ILE A 51 1.99 -8.77 -6.44
CA ILE A 51 3.08 -7.80 -6.42
C ILE A 51 4.39 -8.52 -6.82
N SER A 52 4.88 -8.23 -8.02
CA SER A 52 6.07 -8.87 -8.60
C SER A 52 7.25 -7.91 -8.73
N THR A 53 6.99 -6.60 -8.81
CA THR A 53 8.00 -5.56 -9.02
C THR A 53 7.98 -4.50 -7.93
N GLU A 54 9.10 -3.78 -7.77
CA GLU A 54 9.16 -2.61 -6.88
C GLU A 54 8.15 -1.53 -7.31
N GLY A 55 8.00 -1.28 -8.62
CA GLY A 55 6.99 -0.35 -9.12
C GLY A 55 5.57 -0.70 -8.70
N GLU A 56 5.17 -1.97 -8.76
CA GLU A 56 3.86 -2.44 -8.28
C GLU A 56 3.69 -2.28 -6.78
N LEU A 57 4.74 -2.55 -6.00
CA LEU A 57 4.70 -2.36 -4.56
C LEU A 57 4.48 -0.88 -4.19
N ILE A 58 5.17 0.03 -4.89
CA ILE A 58 5.01 1.48 -4.72
C ILE A 58 3.58 1.90 -5.07
N LEU A 59 3.02 1.44 -6.19
CA LEU A 59 1.65 1.76 -6.59
C LEU A 59 0.62 1.27 -5.59
N CYS A 60 0.74 0.02 -5.13
CA CYS A 60 -0.18 -0.53 -4.14
C CYS A 60 -0.14 0.26 -2.83
N ARG A 61 1.04 0.74 -2.41
CA ARG A 61 1.18 1.59 -1.23
C ARG A 61 0.73 3.03 -1.43
N ALA A 62 0.66 3.49 -2.67
CA ALA A 62 0.05 4.76 -3.06
C ALA A 62 -1.47 4.66 -3.29
N GLY A 63 -2.07 3.47 -3.15
CA GLY A 63 -3.51 3.24 -3.33
C GLY A 63 -3.95 2.93 -4.76
N ILE A 64 -3.01 2.67 -5.67
CA ILE A 64 -3.27 2.28 -7.06
C ILE A 64 -3.09 0.76 -7.17
N PHE A 65 -4.20 0.03 -7.18
CA PHE A 65 -4.20 -1.44 -7.14
C PHE A 65 -4.35 -2.12 -8.50
N GLU A 66 -4.78 -1.39 -9.52
CA GLU A 66 -5.03 -1.87 -10.89
C GLU A 66 -4.28 -0.98 -11.91
N PRO A 67 -2.99 -1.27 -12.16
CA PRO A 67 -2.13 -0.41 -12.97
C PRO A 67 -2.15 -0.80 -14.45
N ALA A 68 -3.26 -0.53 -15.15
CA ALA A 68 -3.41 -0.94 -16.56
C ALA A 68 -2.40 -0.27 -17.52
N ALA A 69 -1.97 0.96 -17.25
CA ALA A 69 -0.99 1.70 -18.07
C ALA A 69 -0.09 2.67 -17.24
N THR A 70 -0.12 2.56 -15.91
CA THR A 70 0.38 3.63 -15.03
C THR A 70 1.88 3.58 -14.77
N LYS A 71 2.58 2.49 -15.10
CA LYS A 71 3.99 2.28 -14.70
C LYS A 71 4.97 3.05 -15.59
N GLU A 72 4.63 3.20 -16.86
CA GLU A 72 5.44 3.85 -17.88
C GLU A 72 5.33 5.38 -17.79
N GLU A 73 4.18 5.88 -17.35
CA GLU A 73 3.85 7.31 -17.28
C GLU A 73 4.23 7.95 -15.95
N ILE A 74 4.15 7.21 -14.84
CA ILE A 74 4.39 7.77 -13.51
C ILE A 74 5.90 7.80 -13.22
N VAL A 75 6.42 9.02 -13.11
CA VAL A 75 7.77 9.30 -12.63
C VAL A 75 7.78 9.36 -11.10
N VAL A 76 8.78 8.75 -10.46
CA VAL A 76 8.99 8.76 -9.01
C VAL A 76 10.35 9.35 -8.66
N CYS A 77 10.39 10.17 -7.59
CA CYS A 77 11.63 10.69 -7.06
C CYS A 77 12.30 9.72 -6.07
N PRO A 78 13.61 9.86 -5.79
CA PRO A 78 14.32 8.95 -4.87
C PRO A 78 13.68 8.84 -3.50
N LYS A 79 13.24 9.96 -2.90
CA LYS A 79 12.54 9.97 -1.60
C LYS A 79 11.30 9.08 -1.61
N HIS A 80 10.40 9.27 -2.58
CA HIS A 80 9.15 8.51 -2.65
C HIS A 80 9.36 7.05 -3.02
N ARG A 81 10.33 6.78 -3.92
CA ARG A 81 10.73 5.42 -4.28
C ARG A 81 11.16 4.64 -3.04
N ASP A 82 11.89 5.27 -2.14
CA ASP A 82 12.33 4.62 -0.90
C ASP A 82 11.24 4.53 0.15
N GLN A 83 10.51 5.63 0.38
CA GLN A 83 9.44 5.68 1.36
C GLN A 83 8.35 4.65 1.06
N LEU A 84 8.01 4.43 -0.21
CA LEU A 84 6.98 3.48 -0.63
C LEU A 84 7.54 2.14 -1.12
N GLY A 85 8.85 2.03 -1.34
CA GLY A 85 9.52 0.80 -1.80
C GLY A 85 10.12 -0.04 -0.67
N ILE A 86 11.35 -0.50 -0.86
CA ILE A 86 12.03 -1.45 0.05
C ILE A 86 12.46 -0.84 1.40
N TYR A 87 12.46 0.49 1.51
CA TYR A 87 12.78 1.19 2.75
C TYR A 87 11.54 1.54 3.58
N TRP A 88 10.33 1.24 3.10
CA TRP A 88 9.14 1.26 3.94
C TRP A 88 9.36 0.36 5.16
N ARG A 89 9.22 0.88 6.37
CA ARG A 89 9.44 0.09 7.60
C ARG A 89 8.18 -0.36 8.29
N GLY A 90 6.99 -0.04 7.78
CA GLY A 90 5.72 -0.48 8.36
C GLY A 90 5.72 -0.24 9.85
N GLN A 91 5.87 1.03 10.22
CA GLN A 91 6.07 1.40 11.61
C GLN A 91 4.84 0.98 12.42
N TYR A 92 5.10 0.60 13.68
CA TYR A 92 4.15 0.29 14.75
C TYR A 92 3.72 -1.19 14.87
N LYS A 93 4.09 -1.80 16.01
CA LYS A 93 3.61 -3.11 16.52
C LYS A 93 2.08 -3.13 16.78
N GLN A 94 1.38 -2.06 16.40
CA GLN A 94 0.00 -1.75 16.73
C GLN A 94 -0.82 -1.68 15.44
N CYS A 95 -2.11 -2.00 15.53
CA CYS A 95 -3.06 -1.85 14.46
C CYS A 95 -3.05 -0.41 13.95
N GLN A 96 -2.81 -0.25 12.65
CA GLN A 96 -2.76 1.06 12.00
C GLN A 96 -4.12 1.50 11.44
N VAL A 97 -5.15 0.65 11.54
CA VAL A 97 -6.52 1.00 11.14
C VAL A 97 -7.01 2.16 12.03
N PRO A 98 -7.39 3.31 11.45
CA PRO A 98 -7.87 4.45 12.22
C PRO A 98 -9.08 4.09 13.09
N SER A 99 -9.17 4.69 14.27
CA SER A 99 -10.24 4.41 15.24
C SER A 99 -11.64 4.63 14.68
N THR A 100 -11.80 5.54 13.72
CA THR A 100 -13.07 5.83 13.03
C THR A 100 -13.60 4.65 12.21
N ILE A 101 -12.73 3.73 11.79
CA ILE A 101 -13.09 2.57 10.96
C ILE A 101 -12.60 1.24 11.58
N ALA A 102 -12.03 1.28 12.78
CA ALA A 102 -11.47 0.10 13.43
C ALA A 102 -12.56 -0.78 14.08
N ALA A 103 -12.38 -2.09 14.02
CA ALA A 103 -13.17 -3.08 14.76
C ALA A 103 -12.73 -3.24 16.24
N HIS A 104 -11.98 -2.27 16.78
CA HIS A 104 -11.53 -2.27 18.16
C HIS A 104 -11.71 -0.89 18.79
N SER A 105 -12.06 -0.85 20.07
CA SER A 105 -12.29 0.38 20.82
C SER A 105 -11.02 0.96 21.46
N LYS A 106 -10.00 0.14 21.70
CA LYS A 106 -8.77 0.56 22.38
C LYS A 106 -7.74 1.11 21.40
N THR A 107 -7.19 2.28 21.70
CA THR A 107 -5.99 2.79 21.05
C THR A 107 -4.79 1.88 21.36
N GLY A 108 -3.82 1.82 20.45
CA GLY A 108 -2.62 0.99 20.63
C GLY A 108 -2.85 -0.52 20.64
N THR A 109 -3.99 -0.99 20.15
CA THR A 109 -4.27 -2.43 20.00
C THR A 109 -3.15 -3.10 19.19
N LYS A 110 -2.57 -4.18 19.70
CA LYS A 110 -1.47 -4.90 19.03
C LYS A 110 -1.89 -5.41 17.65
N GLY A 111 -1.02 -5.23 16.65
CA GLY A 111 -1.18 -5.85 15.34
C GLY A 111 -0.83 -7.34 15.38
N ASP A 112 -1.57 -8.13 14.60
CA ASP A 112 -1.37 -9.58 14.45
C ASP A 112 -0.59 -9.90 13.17
N ARG A 113 -0.92 -9.21 12.06
CA ARG A 113 -0.32 -9.45 10.73
C ARG A 113 -0.08 -8.16 9.98
N SER A 114 0.70 -8.27 8.91
CA SER A 114 0.86 -7.23 7.90
C SER A 114 -0.28 -7.28 6.89
N LEU A 115 -0.76 -6.12 6.46
CA LEU A 115 -1.77 -6.01 5.40
C LEU A 115 -1.24 -6.54 4.07
N SER A 116 -2.03 -7.40 3.43
CA SER A 116 -1.81 -7.80 2.03
C SER A 116 -2.35 -6.75 1.06
N ARG A 117 -2.05 -6.91 -0.23
CA ARG A 117 -2.60 -6.08 -1.30
C ARG A 117 -4.14 -6.11 -1.31
N GLU A 118 -4.71 -7.31 -1.27
CA GLU A 118 -6.15 -7.53 -1.40
C GLU A 118 -6.90 -6.87 -0.24
N LEU A 119 -6.37 -7.00 0.98
CA LEU A 119 -6.99 -6.42 2.16
C LEU A 119 -6.84 -4.90 2.20
N SER A 120 -5.68 -4.37 1.79
CA SER A 120 -5.48 -2.93 1.62
C SER A 120 -6.46 -2.34 0.60
N GLN A 121 -6.63 -3.02 -0.55
CA GLN A 121 -7.59 -2.65 -1.58
C GLN A 121 -9.04 -2.70 -1.07
N ALA A 122 -9.41 -3.75 -0.34
CA ALA A 122 -10.75 -3.90 0.23
C ALA A 122 -11.08 -2.78 1.23
N ILE A 123 -10.14 -2.45 2.12
CA ILE A 123 -10.31 -1.35 3.07
C ILE A 123 -10.45 -0.03 2.31
N PHE A 124 -9.58 0.23 1.34
CA PHE A 124 -9.63 1.47 0.56
C PHE A 124 -10.94 1.59 -0.25
N ARG A 125 -11.41 0.51 -0.88
CA ARG A 125 -12.69 0.48 -1.61
C ARG A 125 -13.87 0.80 -0.69
N ARG A 126 -13.92 0.18 0.50
CA ARG A 126 -15.04 0.30 1.46
C ARG A 126 -15.04 1.62 2.24
N THR A 127 -13.87 2.16 2.55
CA THR A 127 -13.74 3.28 3.51
C THR A 127 -13.17 4.54 2.91
N LYS A 128 -12.58 4.47 1.71
CA LYS A 128 -11.77 5.53 1.08
C LYS A 128 -10.55 5.96 1.90
N VAL A 129 -10.21 5.22 2.94
CA VAL A 129 -8.99 5.43 3.75
C VAL A 129 -7.92 4.45 3.26
N LEU A 130 -6.78 5.00 2.83
CA LEU A 130 -5.66 4.19 2.38
C LEU A 130 -4.86 3.69 3.59
N LEU A 131 -4.78 2.37 3.73
CA LEU A 131 -3.82 1.71 4.59
C LEU A 131 -2.78 0.98 3.71
N PRO A 132 -1.55 1.49 3.59
CA PRO A 132 -0.58 0.93 2.65
C PRO A 132 -0.22 -0.53 2.94
N VAL A 133 0.07 -1.29 1.89
CA VAL A 133 0.50 -2.69 1.98
C VAL A 133 1.71 -2.84 2.93
N GLY A 134 1.63 -3.82 3.82
CA GLY A 134 2.61 -4.03 4.89
C GLY A 134 2.32 -3.32 6.20
N SER A 135 1.28 -2.48 6.28
CA SER A 135 0.85 -1.88 7.55
C SER A 135 0.37 -2.94 8.54
N SER A 136 0.58 -2.71 9.83
CA SER A 136 0.17 -3.68 10.85
C SER A 136 -1.34 -3.63 11.11
N ILE A 137 -2.00 -4.79 11.18
CA ILE A 137 -3.45 -4.90 11.41
C ILE A 137 -3.74 -5.93 12.52
N CYS A 138 -4.67 -5.61 13.42
CA CYS A 138 -5.11 -6.58 14.44
C CYS A 138 -6.11 -7.59 13.87
N ARG A 139 -6.27 -8.71 14.59
CA ARG A 139 -7.16 -9.80 14.19
C ARG A 139 -8.59 -9.33 13.88
N ARG A 140 -9.18 -8.50 14.76
CA ARG A 140 -10.57 -8.03 14.60
C ARG A 140 -10.78 -7.19 13.34
N CYS A 141 -9.86 -6.26 13.05
CA CYS A 141 -9.95 -5.45 11.83
C CYS A 141 -9.72 -6.31 10.60
N ARG A 142 -8.79 -7.25 10.65
CA ARG A 142 -8.58 -8.20 9.54
C ARG A 142 -9.86 -8.99 9.24
N GLU A 143 -10.52 -9.52 10.26
CA GLU A 143 -11.78 -10.26 10.10
C GLU A 143 -12.90 -9.38 9.54
N LEU A 144 -13.03 -8.12 10.00
CA LEU A 144 -14.00 -7.16 9.49
C LEU A 144 -13.86 -6.92 7.97
N TYR A 145 -12.63 -6.86 7.46
CA TYR A 145 -12.34 -6.51 6.07
C TYR A 145 -11.98 -7.72 5.18
N ALA A 146 -11.86 -8.92 5.75
CA ALA A 146 -11.62 -10.15 4.98
C ALA A 146 -12.90 -10.68 4.29
N CYS A 147 -14.05 -10.07 4.53
CA CYS A 147 -15.33 -10.54 3.99
C CYS A 147 -15.38 -10.32 2.46
N LYS A 148 -15.62 -11.42 1.74
CA LYS A 148 -15.85 -11.47 0.29
C LYS A 148 -17.16 -10.76 -0.02
N GLU A 149 -17.23 -10.13 -1.18
CA GLU A 149 -18.47 -9.55 -1.71
C GLU A 149 -19.63 -10.54 -1.53
N GLN A 150 -20.68 -10.10 -0.83
CA GLN A 150 -21.97 -10.75 -0.96
C GLN A 150 -22.44 -10.38 -2.36
N THR A 151 -22.34 -11.33 -3.29
CA THR A 151 -23.14 -11.33 -4.52
C THR A 151 -24.59 -11.11 -4.09
N GLY A 152 -25.20 -10.01 -4.55
CA GLY A 152 -26.60 -9.73 -4.29
C GLY A 152 -27.44 -10.95 -4.66
N SER A 153 -28.08 -11.57 -3.67
CA SER A 153 -29.15 -12.51 -3.91
C SER A 153 -30.34 -11.71 -4.45
N GLU A 154 -30.68 -12.00 -5.70
CA GLU A 154 -32.04 -12.13 -6.24
C GLU A 154 -33.15 -11.67 -5.28
N MET A 155 -33.79 -10.54 -5.60
CA MET A 155 -35.17 -10.29 -5.18
C MET A 155 -36.03 -10.41 -6.43
N ASP A 156 -36.55 -11.61 -6.65
CA ASP A 156 -37.82 -11.81 -7.34
C ASP A 156 -38.86 -10.90 -6.67
N HIS A 157 -39.34 -9.91 -7.41
CA HIS A 157 -40.67 -9.39 -7.19
C HIS A 157 -41.50 -9.73 -8.42
N VAL A 158 -42.15 -10.89 -8.31
CA VAL A 158 -43.50 -11.10 -8.82
C VAL A 158 -44.36 -9.91 -8.39
N LEU A 159 -44.87 -9.15 -9.37
CA LEU A 159 -46.27 -8.74 -9.51
C LEU A 159 -46.51 -8.32 -10.97
#